data_AF-A0A9D6QYE8-F1
#
_entry.id   AF-A0A9D6QYE8-F1
#
_cell.length_a   1.000
_cell.length_b   1.000
_cell.length_c   1.000
_cell.angle_alpha   90.00
_cell.angle_beta   90.00
_cell.angle_gamma   90.00
#
_symmetry.space_group_name_H-M   'P 1'
#
loop_
_entity.id
_entity.type
_entity.pdbx_description
1 polymer ?
#
loop_
_entity_poly.entity_id
_entity_poly.type
_entity_poly.pdbx_seq_one_letter_code
_entity_poly.pdbx_strand_id
1 'polypeptide(L)'
;FVFACALLSATAFEELSNALTPRAPRARRIFFSALLPLAAFWFAYNRPLEFWIQVWTILPFVLILVALVLLALARAKKIARPEWLTLAGGVVLFDLFCYAAIFLGTIDAIAPPDYLDAAPRALVALENKSERVFTDTSLVPSIPSVRNSLYPNLALTYGQPSAQIYSSLAFARYGAYGSQLTPALFNLLNARYFLVPLEPRAQSDPPTPPENLALDIVNNENLFSPTTMRALEIYSFVDHATDLPDGFVAGEIELRRADGTLEKFPLRIGIETVEWDYERANAENKIAHQRGEIAYSFPAFTRAFGRAFDGHTYRARVEFAPREIVGVNVRSFLLPARLIVENIFFTDAFNQTISLSTVMGKNNFSVAYWSDTVAVWKNLDALPRVFIAHAAQVLNDDAAFARLRESGFHPERVVILADGTPLNNDDENLQDQIRITRAENTRVEIALTTERAGYVVLADAWYPGWIATVDGIATPIYRADVFFRAVPVEQGAHTIVFEYQPMSFRVGTLISAISLIAASVLTLGMRRKKIVRETG
;
A
#
# COMPACT_ATOMS: atom_id res chain seq x y z
N PHE A 1 -24.59 -14.27 -0.51
CA PHE A 1 -25.02 -15.51 -1.20
C PHE A 1 -26.52 -15.39 -1.46
N VAL A 2 -26.94 -15.54 -2.72
CA VAL A 2 -28.36 -15.42 -3.13
C VAL A 2 -28.97 -16.82 -3.12
N PHE A 3 -29.68 -17.16 -2.05
CA PHE A 3 -30.17 -18.52 -1.79
C PHE A 3 -31.29 -18.93 -2.76
N ALA A 4 -32.16 -17.99 -3.16
CA ALA A 4 -33.27 -18.27 -4.06
C ALA A 4 -32.79 -18.69 -5.46
N CYS A 5 -31.76 -18.03 -6.00
CA CYS A 5 -31.15 -18.37 -7.29
C CYS A 5 -30.51 -19.76 -7.27
N ALA A 6 -29.79 -20.10 -6.20
CA ALA A 6 -29.15 -21.40 -6.05
C ALA A 6 -30.16 -22.54 -5.97
N LEU A 7 -31.27 -22.35 -5.23
CA LEU A 7 -32.30 -23.38 -5.08
C LEU A 7 -33.14 -23.57 -6.35
N LEU A 8 -33.48 -22.47 -7.04
CA LEU A 8 -34.21 -22.55 -8.31
C LEU A 8 -33.34 -23.19 -9.40
N SER A 9 -32.08 -22.79 -9.53
CA SER A 9 -31.15 -23.38 -10.52
C SER A 9 -30.87 -24.87 -10.27
N ALA A 10 -30.70 -25.29 -9.01
CA ALA A 10 -30.45 -26.68 -8.64
C ALA A 10 -31.64 -27.63 -8.90
N THR A 11 -32.84 -27.11 -9.16
CA THR A 11 -34.08 -27.90 -9.30
C THR A 11 -34.56 -28.03 -10.75
N ALA A 12 -33.64 -27.92 -11.71
CA ALA A 12 -33.93 -27.99 -13.15
C ALA A 12 -34.96 -26.93 -13.60
N PHE A 13 -34.75 -25.68 -13.15
CA PHE A 13 -35.61 -24.52 -13.44
C PHE A 13 -36.07 -24.44 -14.89
N GLU A 14 -35.15 -24.68 -15.83
CA GLU A 14 -35.40 -24.59 -17.26
C GLU A 14 -36.30 -25.73 -17.77
N GLU A 15 -36.04 -26.97 -17.34
CA GLU A 15 -36.88 -28.13 -17.66
C GLU A 15 -38.29 -27.95 -17.09
N LEU A 16 -38.40 -27.49 -15.84
CA LEU A 16 -39.68 -27.27 -15.16
C LEU A 16 -40.46 -26.11 -15.81
N SER A 17 -39.79 -25.01 -16.15
CA SER A 17 -40.38 -23.85 -16.85
C SER A 17 -40.90 -24.24 -18.23
N ASN A 18 -40.16 -25.08 -18.97
CA ASN A 18 -40.57 -25.58 -20.27
C ASN A 18 -41.72 -26.59 -20.20
N ALA A 19 -41.86 -27.33 -19.10
CA ALA A 19 -42.95 -28.29 -18.86
C ALA A 19 -44.30 -27.63 -18.45
N LEU A 20 -44.29 -26.34 -18.10
CA LEU A 20 -45.49 -25.60 -17.72
C LEU A 20 -46.26 -25.07 -18.94
N THR A 21 -47.59 -25.02 -18.85
CA THR A 21 -48.43 -24.60 -19.98
C THR A 21 -48.21 -23.13 -20.35
N PRO A 22 -48.03 -22.78 -21.63
CA PRO A 22 -47.82 -21.40 -22.10
C PRO A 22 -49.12 -20.57 -22.21
N ARG A 23 -50.21 -20.99 -21.56
CA ARG A 23 -51.52 -20.31 -21.68
C ARG A 23 -51.40 -18.83 -21.29
N ALA A 24 -52.11 -17.98 -22.04
CA ALA A 24 -52.27 -16.57 -21.72
C ALA A 24 -52.84 -16.46 -20.29
N PRO A 25 -52.07 -15.89 -19.35
CA PRO A 25 -52.53 -15.77 -17.98
C PRO A 25 -53.66 -14.76 -17.92
N ARG A 26 -54.56 -14.90 -16.93
CA ARG A 26 -55.56 -13.85 -16.67
C ARG A 26 -54.79 -12.58 -16.30
N ALA A 27 -54.93 -11.50 -17.05
CA ALA A 27 -54.17 -10.24 -16.87
C ALA A 27 -54.12 -9.75 -15.41
N ARG A 28 -55.21 -9.95 -14.67
CA ARG A 28 -55.33 -9.66 -13.23
C ARG A 28 -54.29 -10.41 -12.38
N ARG A 29 -53.98 -11.67 -12.69
CA ARG A 29 -53.00 -12.48 -11.95
C ARG A 29 -51.56 -12.09 -12.25
N ILE A 30 -51.22 -11.70 -13.50
CA ILE A 30 -49.89 -11.14 -13.79
C ILE A 30 -49.68 -9.86 -12.98
N PHE A 31 -50.66 -8.95 -13.03
CA PHE A 31 -50.59 -7.68 -12.33
C PHE A 31 -50.31 -7.88 -10.83
N PHE A 32 -51.07 -8.75 -10.15
CA PHE A 32 -50.81 -9.08 -8.75
C PHE A 32 -49.46 -9.80 -8.53
N SER A 33 -49.04 -10.68 -9.44
CA SER A 33 -47.75 -11.38 -9.34
C SER A 33 -46.53 -10.46 -9.54
N ALA A 34 -46.69 -9.34 -10.25
CA ALA A 34 -45.66 -8.33 -10.43
C ALA A 34 -45.70 -7.24 -9.34
N LEU A 35 -46.88 -6.96 -8.78
CA LEU A 35 -47.05 -6.00 -7.68
C LEU A 35 -46.44 -6.50 -6.37
N LEU A 36 -46.46 -7.83 -6.16
CA LEU A 36 -45.89 -8.46 -4.98
C LEU A 36 -44.37 -8.20 -4.84
N PRO A 37 -43.52 -8.44 -5.85
CA PRO A 37 -42.11 -8.09 -5.77
C PRO A 37 -41.85 -6.58 -5.67
N LEU A 38 -42.68 -5.73 -6.27
CA LEU A 38 -42.56 -4.27 -6.13
C LEU A 38 -42.92 -3.78 -4.72
N ALA A 39 -43.98 -4.33 -4.12
CA ALA A 39 -44.36 -4.05 -2.74
C ALA A 39 -43.33 -4.60 -1.76
N ALA A 40 -42.80 -5.80 -2.03
CA ALA A 40 -41.73 -6.41 -1.25
C ALA A 40 -40.42 -5.62 -1.37
N PHE A 41 -40.11 -5.05 -2.56
CA PHE A 41 -39.02 -4.11 -2.77
C PHE A 41 -39.19 -2.82 -1.97
N TRP A 42 -40.35 -2.17 -2.08
CA TRP A 42 -40.64 -0.96 -1.31
C TRP A 42 -40.55 -1.22 0.19
N PHE A 43 -41.09 -2.36 0.65
CA PHE A 43 -40.95 -2.78 2.03
C PHE A 43 -39.48 -3.04 2.39
N ALA A 44 -38.69 -3.66 1.51
CA ALA A 44 -37.28 -3.93 1.74
C ALA A 44 -36.48 -2.64 2.00
N TYR A 45 -36.70 -1.65 1.13
CA TYR A 45 -35.93 -0.41 1.09
C TYR A 45 -36.30 0.61 2.17
N ASN A 46 -37.52 0.56 2.72
CA ASN A 46 -38.01 1.53 3.72
C ASN A 46 -37.90 1.04 5.17
N ARG A 47 -37.16 -0.05 5.43
CA ARG A 47 -36.97 -0.60 6.77
C ARG A 47 -35.59 -0.25 7.31
N PRO A 48 -35.47 0.04 8.62
CA PRO A 48 -34.19 0.37 9.24
C PRO A 48 -33.27 -0.88 9.31
N LEU A 49 -31.96 -0.66 9.47
CA LEU A 49 -30.97 -1.73 9.47
C LEU A 49 -31.21 -2.76 10.59
N GLU A 50 -31.64 -2.31 11.77
CA GLU A 50 -31.90 -3.15 12.94
C GLU A 50 -32.98 -4.20 12.67
N PHE A 51 -34.00 -3.82 11.89
CA PHE A 51 -35.04 -4.76 11.45
C PHE A 51 -34.42 -5.88 10.61
N TRP A 52 -33.56 -5.51 9.68
CA TRP A 52 -32.93 -6.49 8.80
C TRP A 52 -31.93 -7.39 9.52
N ILE A 53 -31.15 -6.87 10.48
CA ILE A 53 -30.23 -7.69 11.29
C ILE A 53 -31.01 -8.80 12.02
N GLN A 54 -32.18 -8.48 12.59
CA GLN A 54 -33.03 -9.46 13.25
C GLN A 54 -33.60 -10.48 12.26
N VAL A 55 -34.12 -10.00 11.12
CA VAL A 55 -34.78 -10.84 10.12
C VAL A 55 -33.79 -11.72 9.34
N TRP A 56 -32.54 -11.26 9.14
CA TRP A 56 -31.54 -11.95 8.32
C TRP A 56 -31.20 -13.36 8.82
N THR A 57 -31.34 -13.60 10.12
CA THR A 57 -31.12 -14.93 10.72
C THR A 57 -32.18 -15.95 10.29
N ILE A 58 -33.41 -15.50 9.99
CA ILE A 58 -34.56 -16.36 9.65
C ILE A 58 -34.90 -16.29 8.16
N LEU A 59 -34.54 -15.19 7.48
CA LEU A 59 -34.89 -14.90 6.09
C LEU A 59 -34.51 -16.04 5.11
N PRO A 60 -33.31 -16.66 5.18
CA PRO A 60 -32.97 -17.78 4.28
C PRO A 60 -33.95 -18.95 4.41
N PHE A 61 -34.41 -19.27 5.62
CA PHE A 61 -35.37 -20.36 5.86
C PHE A 61 -36.75 -20.03 5.27
N VAL A 62 -37.19 -18.77 5.38
CA VAL A 62 -38.44 -18.29 4.77
C VAL A 62 -38.35 -18.36 3.25
N LEU A 63 -37.24 -17.91 2.65
CA LEU A 63 -37.03 -17.96 1.21
C LEU A 63 -36.98 -19.39 0.68
N ILE A 64 -36.35 -20.32 1.42
CA ILE A 64 -36.36 -21.75 1.10
C ILE A 64 -37.80 -22.27 1.10
N LEU A 65 -38.57 -21.99 2.15
CA LEU A 65 -39.96 -22.45 2.24
C LEU A 65 -40.81 -21.91 1.08
N VAL A 66 -40.69 -20.61 0.76
CA VAL A 66 -41.41 -19.99 -0.36
C VAL A 66 -41.00 -20.62 -1.68
N ALA A 67 -39.71 -20.84 -1.93
CA ALA A 67 -39.22 -21.46 -3.15
C ALA A 67 -39.69 -22.93 -3.27
N LEU A 68 -39.73 -23.70 -2.17
CA LEU A 68 -40.26 -25.06 -2.15
C LEU A 68 -41.78 -25.09 -2.44
N VAL A 69 -42.55 -24.15 -1.89
CA VAL A 69 -43.98 -24.03 -2.17
C VAL A 69 -44.21 -23.68 -3.65
N LEU A 70 -43.45 -22.73 -4.19
CA LEU A 70 -43.51 -22.39 -5.61
C LEU A 70 -43.20 -23.62 -6.47
N LEU A 71 -42.13 -24.36 -6.16
CA LEU A 71 -41.74 -25.58 -6.87
C LEU A 71 -42.83 -26.66 -6.81
N ALA A 72 -43.46 -26.85 -5.64
CA ALA A 72 -44.57 -27.78 -5.49
C ALA A 72 -45.80 -27.37 -6.33
N LEU A 73 -46.12 -26.08 -6.37
CA LEU A 73 -47.21 -25.54 -7.21
C LEU A 73 -46.92 -25.70 -8.70
N ALA A 74 -45.67 -25.49 -9.13
CA ALA A 74 -45.22 -25.72 -10.49
C ALA A 74 -45.32 -27.20 -10.88
N ARG A 75 -44.79 -28.11 -10.04
CA ARG A 75 -44.88 -29.57 -10.27
C ARG A 75 -46.32 -30.07 -10.31
N ALA A 76 -47.20 -29.52 -9.46
CA ALA A 76 -48.62 -29.82 -9.46
C ALA A 76 -49.39 -29.16 -10.64
N LYS A 77 -48.71 -28.42 -11.54
CA LYS A 77 -49.28 -27.68 -12.67
C LYS A 77 -50.42 -26.73 -12.26
N LYS A 78 -50.36 -26.18 -11.04
CA LYS A 78 -51.37 -25.26 -10.48
C LYS A 78 -51.14 -23.79 -10.90
N ILE A 79 -50.00 -23.49 -11.51
CA ILE A 79 -49.58 -22.17 -11.98
C ILE A 79 -49.15 -22.23 -13.45
N ALA A 80 -49.39 -21.16 -14.21
CA ALA A 80 -48.98 -21.07 -15.61
C ALA A 80 -47.50 -20.66 -15.74
N ARG A 81 -46.87 -20.95 -16.89
CA ARG A 81 -45.46 -20.57 -17.14
C ARG A 81 -45.14 -19.09 -16.87
N PRO A 82 -45.93 -18.11 -17.37
CA PRO A 82 -45.65 -16.70 -17.07
C PRO A 82 -45.82 -16.35 -15.58
N GLU A 83 -46.77 -16.99 -14.87
CA GLU A 83 -46.96 -16.80 -13.42
C GLU A 83 -45.79 -17.39 -12.62
N TRP A 84 -45.26 -18.54 -13.04
CA TRP A 84 -44.06 -19.13 -12.48
C TRP A 84 -42.85 -18.21 -12.66
N LEU A 85 -42.63 -17.72 -13.88
CA LEU A 85 -41.50 -16.83 -14.18
C LEU A 85 -41.58 -15.52 -13.39
N THR A 86 -42.76 -14.91 -13.25
CA THR A 86 -42.91 -13.67 -12.47
C THR A 86 -42.72 -13.89 -10.98
N LEU A 87 -43.27 -14.97 -10.41
CA LEU A 87 -43.11 -15.28 -8.98
C LEU A 87 -41.67 -15.68 -8.65
N ALA A 88 -41.07 -16.55 -9.46
CA ALA A 88 -39.68 -16.96 -9.28
C ALA A 88 -38.71 -15.77 -9.43
N GLY A 89 -38.89 -14.96 -10.48
CA GLY A 89 -38.14 -13.73 -10.66
C GLY A 89 -38.35 -12.73 -9.52
N GLY A 90 -39.58 -12.63 -9.01
CA GLY A 90 -39.91 -11.78 -7.87
C GLY A 90 -39.23 -12.20 -6.56
N VAL A 91 -39.19 -13.50 -6.27
CA VAL A 91 -38.47 -14.04 -5.11
C VAL A 91 -36.96 -13.80 -5.23
N VAL A 92 -36.39 -13.98 -6.42
CA VAL A 92 -34.97 -13.70 -6.70
C VAL A 92 -34.65 -12.22 -6.50
N LEU A 93 -35.47 -11.33 -7.06
CA LEU A 93 -35.30 -9.89 -6.88
C LEU A 93 -35.43 -9.50 -5.41
N PHE A 94 -36.41 -10.04 -4.69
CA PHE A 94 -36.59 -9.77 -3.27
C PHE A 94 -35.40 -10.24 -2.42
N ASP A 95 -34.84 -11.43 -2.70
CA ASP A 95 -33.60 -11.94 -2.06
C ASP A 95 -32.43 -10.97 -2.31
N LEU A 96 -32.22 -10.57 -3.57
CA LEU A 96 -31.20 -9.59 -3.96
C LEU A 96 -31.39 -8.23 -3.26
N PHE A 97 -32.62 -7.74 -3.16
CA PHE A 97 -32.92 -6.46 -2.53
C PHE A 97 -32.79 -6.50 -1.02
N CYS A 98 -33.19 -7.59 -0.35
CA CYS A 98 -32.93 -7.77 1.08
C CYS A 98 -31.43 -7.82 1.37
N TYR A 99 -30.67 -8.54 0.53
CA TYR A 99 -29.21 -8.55 0.62
C TYR A 99 -28.64 -7.13 0.43
N ALA A 100 -29.09 -6.41 -0.60
CA ALA A 100 -28.66 -5.04 -0.87
C ALA A 100 -29.03 -4.08 0.27
N ALA A 101 -30.21 -4.19 0.87
CA ALA A 101 -30.66 -3.32 1.96
C ALA A 101 -29.75 -3.45 3.20
N ILE A 102 -29.36 -4.68 3.55
CA ILE A 102 -28.40 -4.90 4.66
C ILE A 102 -27.01 -4.46 4.28
N PHE A 103 -26.57 -4.83 3.08
CA PHE A 103 -25.24 -4.49 2.59
C PHE A 103 -25.03 -2.98 2.54
N LEU A 104 -25.93 -2.24 1.89
CA LEU A 104 -25.91 -0.78 1.80
C LEU A 104 -26.11 -0.14 3.17
N GLY A 105 -27.10 -0.58 3.95
CA GLY A 105 -27.33 -0.04 5.30
C GLY A 105 -26.15 -0.20 6.25
N THR A 106 -25.35 -1.27 6.09
CA THR A 106 -24.15 -1.51 6.91
C THR A 106 -22.93 -0.77 6.34
N ILE A 107 -22.72 -0.80 5.02
CA ILE A 107 -21.56 -0.18 4.38
C ILE A 107 -21.67 1.33 4.39
N ASP A 108 -22.82 1.91 4.06
CA ASP A 108 -23.02 3.36 4.06
C ASP A 108 -22.88 3.94 5.48
N ALA A 109 -23.18 3.13 6.51
CA ALA A 109 -22.94 3.52 7.91
C ALA A 109 -21.44 3.54 8.28
N ILE A 110 -20.63 2.64 7.71
CA ILE A 110 -19.20 2.52 8.02
C ILE A 110 -18.34 3.42 7.13
N ALA A 111 -18.74 3.59 5.87
CA ALA A 111 -18.02 4.32 4.83
C ALA A 111 -19.04 5.01 3.90
N PRO A 112 -19.66 6.13 4.32
CA PRO A 112 -20.62 6.85 3.49
C PRO A 112 -19.99 7.30 2.15
N PRO A 113 -20.78 7.50 1.09
CA PRO A 113 -20.26 7.88 -0.23
C PRO A 113 -19.31 9.08 -0.19
N ASP A 114 -19.67 10.14 0.54
CA ASP A 114 -18.82 11.34 0.69
C ASP A 114 -17.46 11.02 1.34
N TYR A 115 -17.40 10.02 2.24
CA TYR A 115 -16.15 9.55 2.83
C TYR A 115 -15.27 8.81 1.82
N LEU A 116 -15.88 8.01 0.94
CA LEU A 116 -15.18 7.29 -0.13
C LEU A 116 -14.64 8.27 -1.19
N ASP A 117 -15.41 9.30 -1.53
CA ASP A 117 -15.05 10.33 -2.52
C ASP A 117 -13.99 11.31 -2.02
N ALA A 118 -13.91 11.54 -0.71
CA ALA A 118 -12.87 12.39 -0.13
C ALA A 118 -11.46 11.85 -0.47
N ALA A 119 -10.46 12.72 -0.43
CA ALA A 119 -9.07 12.28 -0.45
C ALA A 119 -8.68 11.64 0.90
N PRO A 120 -7.86 10.57 0.94
CA PRO A 120 -7.28 10.06 2.17
C PRO A 120 -6.42 11.12 2.85
N ARG A 121 -6.56 11.28 4.16
CA ARG A 121 -5.88 12.35 4.91
C ARG A 121 -4.37 12.19 4.90
N ALA A 122 -3.89 10.95 4.89
CA ALA A 122 -2.46 10.62 4.82
C ALA A 122 -1.74 11.21 3.59
N LEU A 123 -2.46 11.58 2.53
CA LEU A 123 -1.86 12.25 1.37
C LEU A 123 -1.22 13.59 1.73
N VAL A 124 -1.61 14.23 2.84
CA VAL A 124 -0.97 15.47 3.33
C VAL A 124 0.51 15.27 3.66
N ALA A 125 0.92 14.04 4.01
CA ALA A 125 2.30 13.69 4.36
C ALA A 125 3.20 13.52 3.13
N LEU A 126 2.58 13.33 1.95
CA LEU A 126 3.27 12.94 0.73
C LEU A 126 3.61 14.18 -0.09
N GLU A 127 4.62 14.90 0.37
CA GLU A 127 5.06 16.20 -0.17
C GLU A 127 5.35 16.16 -1.67
N ASN A 128 6.04 15.10 -2.12
CA ASN A 128 6.44 14.91 -3.51
C ASN A 128 5.70 13.74 -4.16
N LYS A 129 4.80 14.04 -5.10
CA LYS A 129 4.03 13.04 -5.85
C LYS A 129 4.87 12.13 -6.75
N SER A 130 6.17 12.38 -6.92
CA SER A 130 7.06 11.47 -7.65
C SER A 130 7.69 10.40 -6.75
N GLU A 131 7.72 10.60 -5.44
CA GLU A 131 8.24 9.65 -4.46
C GLU A 131 7.25 8.51 -4.23
N ARG A 132 7.73 7.30 -3.94
CA ARG A 132 6.84 6.14 -3.81
C ARG A 132 6.42 5.87 -2.38
N VAL A 133 5.21 5.35 -2.27
CA VAL A 133 4.70 4.72 -1.05
C VAL A 133 4.95 3.22 -1.05
N PHE A 134 5.12 2.66 0.12
CA PHE A 134 5.10 1.22 0.40
C PHE A 134 4.21 1.00 1.62
N THR A 135 3.21 0.15 1.50
CA THR A 135 2.25 -0.14 2.56
C THR A 135 2.54 -1.49 3.20
N ASP A 136 2.51 -1.55 4.53
CA ASP A 136 2.59 -2.81 5.25
C ASP A 136 1.33 -3.64 4.99
N THR A 137 1.51 -4.78 4.31
CA THR A 137 0.43 -5.72 3.95
C THR A 137 0.41 -6.96 4.84
N SER A 138 1.12 -6.96 5.97
CA SER A 138 1.16 -8.10 6.90
C SER A 138 -0.16 -8.32 7.66
N LEU A 139 -1.05 -7.33 7.63
CA LEU A 139 -2.33 -7.32 8.35
C LEU A 139 -3.51 -7.36 7.38
N VAL A 140 -4.71 -7.66 7.91
CA VAL A 140 -5.98 -7.53 7.17
C VAL A 140 -6.71 -6.29 7.72
N PRO A 141 -6.54 -5.10 7.14
CA PRO A 141 -7.06 -3.87 7.73
C PRO A 141 -8.57 -3.71 7.53
N SER A 142 -9.17 -2.89 8.40
CA SER A 142 -10.52 -2.36 8.17
C SER A 142 -10.55 -1.47 6.91
N ILE A 143 -11.73 -1.25 6.32
CA ILE A 143 -11.89 -0.38 5.12
C ILE A 143 -11.28 1.03 5.34
N PRO A 144 -11.50 1.71 6.49
CA PRO A 144 -10.84 2.99 6.78
C PRO A 144 -9.31 2.89 6.77
N SER A 145 -8.75 1.83 7.35
CA SER A 145 -7.30 1.60 7.38
C SER A 145 -6.75 1.29 5.99
N VAL A 146 -7.42 0.44 5.19
CA VAL A 146 -7.09 0.17 3.77
C VAL A 146 -6.99 1.48 2.98
N ARG A 147 -7.99 2.35 3.12
CA ARG A 147 -8.05 3.62 2.39
C ARG A 147 -6.98 4.61 2.85
N ASN A 148 -6.79 4.80 4.16
CA ASN A 148 -5.83 5.78 4.68
C ASN A 148 -4.38 5.31 4.59
N SER A 149 -4.12 4.00 4.58
CA SER A 149 -2.79 3.43 4.33
C SER A 149 -2.45 3.24 2.86
N LEU A 150 -3.30 3.73 1.94
CA LEU A 150 -3.12 3.64 0.49
C LEU A 150 -2.73 2.22 0.04
N TYR A 151 -3.48 1.22 0.54
CA TYR A 151 -3.25 -0.19 0.22
C TYR A 151 -2.98 -0.40 -1.28
N PRO A 152 -2.13 -1.37 -1.67
CA PRO A 152 -1.56 -1.34 -3.01
C PRO A 152 -2.63 -1.27 -4.11
N ASN A 153 -2.32 -0.50 -5.15
CA ASN A 153 -3.22 -0.01 -6.21
C ASN A 153 -4.11 1.20 -5.85
N LEU A 154 -4.42 1.47 -4.57
CA LEU A 154 -5.19 2.67 -4.20
C LEU A 154 -4.38 3.96 -4.33
N ALA A 155 -3.07 3.93 -4.05
CA ALA A 155 -2.21 5.09 -4.24
C ALA A 155 -2.32 5.68 -5.66
N LEU A 156 -2.46 4.82 -6.68
CA LEU A 156 -2.56 5.22 -8.08
C LEU A 156 -3.82 6.03 -8.39
N THR A 157 -4.94 5.79 -7.69
CA THR A 157 -6.19 6.56 -7.90
C THR A 157 -6.05 8.01 -7.47
N TYR A 158 -5.02 8.33 -6.67
CA TYR A 158 -4.69 9.68 -6.21
C TYR A 158 -3.44 10.26 -6.88
N GLY A 159 -2.92 9.59 -7.91
CA GLY A 159 -1.70 9.99 -8.62
C GLY A 159 -0.43 9.80 -7.80
N GLN A 160 -0.46 8.96 -6.76
CA GLN A 160 0.70 8.62 -5.94
C GLN A 160 1.34 7.31 -6.45
N PRO A 161 2.62 7.31 -6.86
CA PRO A 161 3.35 6.11 -7.21
C PRO A 161 3.48 5.16 -6.03
N SER A 162 3.32 3.86 -6.28
CA SER A 162 3.52 2.81 -5.29
C SER A 162 4.71 1.94 -5.69
N ALA A 163 5.58 1.64 -4.73
CA ALA A 163 6.62 0.62 -4.88
C ALA A 163 6.01 -0.79 -4.84
N GLN A 164 4.81 -0.93 -4.27
CA GLN A 164 4.00 -2.14 -4.25
C GLN A 164 2.96 -2.16 -5.37
N ILE A 165 2.93 -3.21 -6.19
CA ILE A 165 1.87 -3.40 -7.18
C ILE A 165 1.24 -4.78 -6.98
N TYR A 166 -0.06 -4.81 -6.68
CA TYR A 166 -0.85 -6.03 -6.80
C TYR A 166 -1.27 -6.19 -8.25
N SER A 167 -0.54 -7.02 -9.00
CA SER A 167 -0.91 -7.41 -10.34
C SER A 167 -0.78 -8.92 -10.50
N SER A 168 -1.80 -9.56 -11.08
CA SER A 168 -1.74 -10.97 -11.51
C SER A 168 -0.69 -11.20 -12.60
N LEU A 169 -0.15 -10.12 -13.18
CA LEU A 169 0.90 -10.13 -14.19
C LEU A 169 2.29 -9.75 -13.60
N ALA A 170 2.40 -9.57 -12.28
CA ALA A 170 3.70 -9.33 -11.66
C ALA A 170 4.60 -10.56 -11.83
N PHE A 171 5.84 -10.36 -12.24
CA PHE A 171 6.80 -11.45 -12.35
C PHE A 171 7.03 -12.11 -10.99
N ALA A 172 7.20 -13.44 -10.94
CA ALA A 172 7.54 -14.16 -9.72
C ALA A 172 8.78 -13.56 -9.00
N ARG A 173 9.70 -12.97 -9.78
CA ARG A 173 10.89 -12.23 -9.32
C ARG A 173 10.56 -11.03 -8.44
N TYR A 174 9.47 -10.34 -8.74
CA TYR A 174 9.00 -9.21 -7.92
C TYR A 174 8.51 -9.69 -6.55
N GLY A 175 7.76 -10.81 -6.54
CA GLY A 175 7.37 -11.46 -5.28
C GLY A 175 8.58 -11.90 -4.46
N ALA A 176 9.59 -12.49 -5.10
CA ALA A 176 10.85 -12.87 -4.45
C ALA A 176 11.61 -11.65 -3.89
N TYR A 177 11.66 -10.55 -4.63
CA TYR A 177 12.28 -9.29 -4.18
C TYR A 177 11.58 -8.71 -2.95
N GLY A 178 10.25 -8.63 -2.96
CA GLY A 178 9.46 -8.08 -1.86
C GLY A 178 9.37 -8.97 -0.61
N SER A 179 9.60 -10.28 -0.73
CA SER A 179 9.46 -11.23 0.37
C SER A 179 10.56 -11.17 1.44
N GLN A 180 11.75 -10.66 1.08
CA GLN A 180 12.92 -10.60 1.96
C GLN A 180 13.64 -9.26 1.78
N LEU A 181 12.92 -8.18 2.10
CA LEU A 181 13.47 -6.84 2.00
C LEU A 181 14.55 -6.63 3.07
N THR A 182 15.73 -6.23 2.62
CA THR A 182 16.76 -5.60 3.45
C THR A 182 16.63 -4.08 3.32
N PRO A 183 17.24 -3.31 4.23
CA PRO A 183 17.32 -1.84 4.14
C PRO A 183 17.80 -1.36 2.76
N ALA A 184 18.87 -1.95 2.22
CA ALA A 184 19.38 -1.64 0.88
C ALA A 184 18.37 -1.93 -0.24
N LEU A 185 17.72 -3.11 -0.22
CA LEU A 185 16.69 -3.47 -1.21
C LEU A 185 15.48 -2.54 -1.14
N PHE A 186 15.08 -2.13 0.06
CA PHE A 186 13.98 -1.20 0.29
C PHE A 186 14.31 0.21 -0.22
N ASN A 187 15.54 0.69 0.03
CA ASN A 187 15.99 1.99 -0.44
C ASN A 187 16.04 2.04 -1.98
N LEU A 188 16.48 0.95 -2.60
CA LEU A 188 16.54 0.80 -4.06
C LEU A 188 15.15 0.78 -4.73
N LEU A 189 14.07 0.41 -4.01
CA LEU A 189 12.70 0.54 -4.52
C LEU A 189 12.23 1.99 -4.67
N ASN A 190 13.04 2.97 -4.22
CA ASN A 190 12.69 4.38 -4.14
C ASN A 190 11.43 4.61 -3.26
N ALA A 191 11.20 3.73 -2.29
CA ALA A 191 10.10 3.83 -1.34
C ALA A 191 10.44 4.86 -0.25
N ARG A 192 9.98 6.10 -0.44
CA ARG A 192 10.20 7.20 0.49
C ARG A 192 9.28 7.12 1.69
N TYR A 193 8.06 6.63 1.51
CA TYR A 193 7.07 6.59 2.58
C TYR A 193 6.64 5.15 2.86
N PHE A 194 6.72 4.74 4.13
CA PHE A 194 6.24 3.45 4.62
C PHE A 194 4.94 3.66 5.41
N LEU A 195 3.84 3.07 4.96
CA LEU A 195 2.51 3.25 5.52
C LEU A 195 2.14 2.03 6.34
N VAL A 196 1.88 2.24 7.62
CA VAL A 196 1.59 1.23 8.62
C VAL A 196 0.10 1.30 8.97
N PRO A 197 -0.76 0.36 8.52
CA PRO A 197 -2.17 0.34 8.91
C PRO A 197 -2.31 0.05 10.41
N LEU A 198 -3.11 0.85 11.14
CA LEU A 198 -3.16 0.79 12.61
C LEU A 198 -4.31 -0.03 13.21
N GLU A 199 -5.17 -0.66 12.40
CA GLU A 199 -6.23 -1.56 12.89
C GLU A 199 -6.60 -2.65 11.86
N PRO A 200 -6.87 -3.90 12.28
CA PRO A 200 -6.76 -4.42 13.65
C PRO A 200 -5.34 -4.94 13.95
N ARG A 201 -4.61 -4.27 14.86
CA ARG A 201 -3.36 -4.74 15.48
C ARG A 201 -3.61 -5.18 16.92
N ALA A 202 -2.82 -6.10 17.44
CA ALA A 202 -2.79 -6.30 18.89
C ALA A 202 -2.27 -5.00 19.56
N GLN A 203 -2.70 -4.69 20.78
CA GLN A 203 -2.17 -3.52 21.51
C GLN A 203 -0.63 -3.54 21.64
N SER A 204 -0.01 -4.73 21.54
CA SER A 204 1.42 -4.95 21.60
C SER A 204 2.19 -4.61 20.32
N ASP A 205 1.54 -4.54 19.15
CA ASP A 205 2.26 -4.36 17.89
C ASP A 205 2.67 -2.88 17.76
N PRO A 206 3.96 -2.57 17.61
CA PRO A 206 4.40 -1.21 17.47
C PRO A 206 3.87 -0.64 16.15
N PRO A 207 3.44 0.63 16.14
CA PRO A 207 3.01 1.35 14.94
C PRO A 207 4.21 1.80 14.07
N THR A 208 5.27 0.98 13.99
CA THR A 208 6.55 1.27 13.34
C THR A 208 6.76 0.40 12.10
N PRO A 209 7.71 0.74 11.21
CA PRO A 209 8.18 -0.18 10.19
C PRO A 209 8.78 -1.45 10.84
N PRO A 210 8.84 -2.57 10.11
CA PRO A 210 9.26 -3.85 10.67
C PRO A 210 10.75 -3.87 11.04
N GLU A 211 11.11 -4.69 12.04
CA GLU A 211 12.45 -4.79 12.64
C GLU A 211 13.56 -5.10 11.62
N ASN A 212 13.24 -5.75 10.49
CA ASN A 212 14.22 -6.03 9.46
C ASN A 212 14.65 -4.75 8.71
N LEU A 213 13.79 -3.72 8.66
CA LEU A 213 14.02 -2.45 7.96
C LEU A 213 14.42 -1.31 8.89
N ALA A 214 13.74 -1.19 10.03
CA ALA A 214 13.93 -0.11 10.99
C ALA A 214 14.74 -0.56 12.21
N LEU A 215 15.19 0.41 12.99
CA LEU A 215 15.85 0.19 14.26
C LEU A 215 14.87 -0.35 15.31
N ASP A 216 15.17 -1.51 15.89
CA ASP A 216 14.41 -2.09 17.00
C ASP A 216 15.24 -2.05 18.30
N ILE A 217 15.14 -0.92 19.00
CA ILE A 217 15.95 -0.62 20.19
C ILE A 217 15.21 -0.70 21.50
N VAL A 218 13.87 -0.73 21.46
CA VAL A 218 13.07 -0.73 22.68
C VAL A 218 12.93 -2.15 23.19
N ASN A 219 13.51 -2.43 24.36
CA ASN A 219 13.57 -3.72 25.03
C ASN A 219 14.34 -4.82 24.27
N ASN A 220 15.22 -4.43 23.36
CA ASN A 220 16.07 -5.33 22.58
C ASN A 220 17.56 -5.00 22.73
N GLU A 221 18.42 -6.02 22.72
CA GLU A 221 19.87 -5.83 22.76
C GLU A 221 20.45 -5.54 21.37
N ASN A 222 21.16 -4.42 21.25
CA ASN A 222 21.76 -3.95 20.01
C ASN A 222 23.25 -3.71 20.20
N LEU A 223 24.05 -4.63 19.67
CA LEU A 223 25.52 -4.58 19.74
C LEU A 223 26.11 -4.18 18.39
N PHE A 224 27.21 -3.45 18.42
CA PHE A 224 27.95 -3.00 17.25
C PHE A 224 29.44 -2.87 17.54
N SER A 225 30.23 -2.64 16.49
CA SER A 225 31.68 -2.48 16.62
C SER A 225 32.04 -1.34 17.58
N PRO A 226 33.07 -1.49 18.44
CA PRO A 226 33.49 -0.44 19.36
C PRO A 226 33.66 0.90 18.66
N THR A 227 32.93 1.90 19.13
CA THR A 227 32.90 3.23 18.54
C THR A 227 33.07 4.28 19.63
N THR A 228 34.02 5.20 19.44
CA THR A 228 34.28 6.28 20.41
C THR A 228 33.25 7.39 20.25
N MET A 229 32.46 7.64 21.30
CA MET A 229 31.36 8.60 21.29
C MET A 229 31.47 9.55 22.49
N ARG A 230 30.95 10.77 22.35
CA ARG A 230 30.92 11.79 23.41
C ARG A 230 29.55 12.43 23.64
N ALA A 231 28.60 12.16 22.78
CA ALA A 231 27.22 12.56 22.99
C ALA A 231 26.29 11.57 22.28
N LEU A 232 25.06 11.51 22.78
CA LEU A 232 23.95 10.87 22.11
C LEU A 232 22.80 11.88 22.00
N GLU A 233 22.12 11.87 20.87
CA GLU A 233 20.87 12.59 20.62
C GLU A 233 19.78 11.56 20.33
N ILE A 234 18.68 11.61 21.08
CA ILE A 234 17.55 10.71 20.91
C ILE A 234 16.34 11.48 20.41
N TYR A 235 15.66 10.89 19.42
CA TYR A 235 14.42 11.39 18.83
C TYR A 235 13.31 10.44 19.25
N SER A 236 12.44 10.88 20.14
CA SER A 236 11.43 10.02 20.76
C SER A 236 10.16 10.78 21.11
N PHE A 237 9.13 10.02 21.42
CA PHE A 237 7.91 10.51 22.04
C PHE A 237 7.25 9.37 22.83
N VAL A 238 6.33 9.73 23.72
CA VAL A 238 5.45 8.76 24.39
C VAL A 238 4.04 8.86 23.82
N ASP A 239 3.30 7.76 23.91
CA ASP A 239 1.92 7.62 23.46
C ASP A 239 1.07 7.03 24.61
N HIS A 240 -0.11 7.60 24.84
CA HIS A 240 -1.02 7.25 25.95
C HIS A 240 -0.44 7.49 27.36
N ALA A 241 0.36 8.54 27.53
CA ALA A 241 1.04 8.91 28.78
C ALA A 241 0.53 10.24 29.37
N THR A 242 -0.64 10.72 28.93
CA THR A 242 -1.19 12.04 29.29
C THR A 242 -1.35 12.28 30.78
N ASP A 243 -1.56 11.24 31.59
CA ASP A 243 -1.75 11.29 33.04
C ASP A 243 -0.44 11.22 33.85
N LEU A 244 0.68 10.92 33.20
CA LEU A 244 1.98 10.81 33.85
C LEU A 244 2.60 12.21 34.05
N PRO A 245 3.11 12.53 35.25
CA PRO A 245 3.62 13.87 35.58
C PRO A 245 5.05 14.10 35.07
N ASP A 246 5.48 15.37 35.09
CA ASP A 246 6.86 15.77 34.84
C ASP A 246 7.86 14.94 35.65
N GLY A 247 8.92 14.48 35.01
CA GLY A 247 9.99 13.72 35.65
C GLY A 247 9.71 12.22 35.79
N PHE A 248 8.50 11.74 35.45
CA PHE A 248 8.21 10.30 35.43
C PHE A 248 9.15 9.59 34.45
N VAL A 249 9.83 8.53 34.89
CA VAL A 249 10.80 7.80 34.07
C VAL A 249 10.04 6.85 33.12
N ALA A 250 9.86 7.27 31.87
CA ALA A 250 9.26 6.43 30.81
C ALA A 250 10.16 5.25 30.44
N GLY A 251 11.47 5.42 30.56
CA GLY A 251 12.44 4.39 30.25
C GLY A 251 13.87 4.83 30.55
N GLU A 252 14.84 4.01 30.15
CA GLU A 252 16.26 4.30 30.25
C GLU A 252 16.97 3.93 28.96
N ILE A 253 17.89 4.78 28.52
CA ILE A 253 18.91 4.42 27.53
C ILE A 253 20.03 3.71 28.29
N GLU A 254 20.35 2.48 27.88
CA GLU A 254 21.43 1.68 28.43
C GLU A 254 22.58 1.63 27.42
N LEU A 255 23.68 2.30 27.74
CA LEU A 255 24.92 2.26 26.95
C LEU A 255 25.86 1.21 27.52
N ARG A 256 26.22 0.22 26.70
CA ARG A 256 27.23 -0.79 27.03
C ARG A 256 28.60 -0.33 26.53
N ARG A 257 29.55 -0.19 27.45
CA ARG A 257 30.94 0.17 27.13
C ARG A 257 31.78 -1.04 26.76
N ALA A 258 32.89 -0.80 26.08
CA ALA A 258 33.85 -1.84 25.71
C ALA A 258 34.44 -2.59 26.92
N ASP A 259 34.52 -1.92 28.08
CA ASP A 259 34.95 -2.51 29.37
C ASP A 259 33.85 -3.33 30.09
N GLY A 260 32.67 -3.45 29.48
CA GLY A 260 31.52 -4.18 30.02
C GLY A 260 30.67 -3.39 31.01
N THR A 261 31.03 -2.14 31.33
CA THR A 261 30.20 -1.29 32.19
C THR A 261 28.93 -0.85 31.47
N LEU A 262 27.84 -0.74 32.23
CA LEU A 262 26.54 -0.27 31.74
C LEU A 262 26.25 1.11 32.32
N GLU A 263 26.12 2.09 31.44
CA GLU A 263 25.71 3.45 31.82
C GLU A 263 24.23 3.64 31.46
N LYS A 264 23.48 4.27 32.36
CA LYS A 264 22.03 4.43 32.24
C LYS A 264 21.67 5.91 32.22
N PHE A 265 20.89 6.32 31.23
CA PHE A 265 20.36 7.67 31.11
C PHE A 265 18.83 7.61 31.11
N PRO A 266 18.15 8.26 32.08
CA PRO A 266 16.70 8.20 32.16
C PRO A 266 16.06 8.99 31.01
N LEU A 267 14.95 8.48 30.50
CA LEU A 267 14.04 9.17 29.61
C LEU A 267 12.81 9.59 30.41
N ARG A 268 12.80 10.83 30.89
CA ARG A 268 11.72 11.35 31.72
C ARG A 268 10.72 12.13 30.88
N ILE A 269 9.45 11.90 31.20
CA ILE A 269 8.33 12.59 30.60
C ILE A 269 8.39 14.07 31.01
N GLY A 270 8.17 14.97 30.04
CA GLY A 270 8.27 16.41 30.22
C GLY A 270 9.69 16.97 30.19
N ILE A 271 10.70 16.12 30.03
CA ILE A 271 12.12 16.52 29.98
C ILE A 271 12.79 15.97 28.71
N GLU A 272 13.07 14.67 28.68
CA GLU A 272 13.74 14.02 27.54
C GLU A 272 12.76 13.50 26.48
N THR A 273 11.52 13.22 26.88
CA THR A 273 10.46 12.73 26.00
C THR A 273 9.11 13.26 26.48
N VAL A 274 8.11 13.30 25.61
CA VAL A 274 6.83 13.96 25.87
C VAL A 274 5.74 13.28 25.03
N GLU A 275 4.49 13.42 25.47
CA GLU A 275 3.31 13.00 24.70
C GLU A 275 3.31 13.62 23.30
N TRP A 276 3.21 12.77 22.27
CA TRP A 276 3.30 13.20 20.87
C TRP A 276 2.15 14.09 20.44
N ASP A 277 0.94 13.85 20.97
CA ASP A 277 -0.30 14.54 20.60
C ASP A 277 -0.62 15.74 21.50
N TYR A 278 0.41 16.47 21.96
CA TYR A 278 0.25 17.54 22.93
C TYR A 278 -0.83 18.57 22.55
N GLU A 279 -0.97 18.88 21.26
CA GLU A 279 -1.96 19.82 20.71
C GLU A 279 -3.41 19.32 20.77
N ARG A 280 -3.64 18.04 21.12
CA ARG A 280 -4.98 17.48 21.40
C ARG A 280 -5.51 17.96 22.75
N ALA A 281 -4.65 18.38 23.67
CA ALA A 281 -5.04 18.74 25.02
C ALA A 281 -6.17 19.79 25.03
N ASN A 282 -7.20 19.55 25.84
CA ASN A 282 -8.34 20.45 25.97
C ASN A 282 -8.81 20.51 27.45
N ALA A 283 -9.94 21.17 27.71
CA ALA A 283 -10.46 21.31 29.07
C ALA A 283 -10.75 19.97 29.77
N GLU A 284 -11.06 18.92 28.99
CA GLU A 284 -11.47 17.58 29.45
C GLU A 284 -10.30 16.58 29.42
N ASN A 285 -9.25 16.84 28.64
CA ASN A 285 -8.08 15.99 28.47
C ASN A 285 -6.80 16.81 28.67
N LYS A 286 -6.40 17.00 29.93
CA LYS A 286 -5.19 17.74 30.28
C LYS A 286 -3.99 16.80 30.33
N ILE A 287 -2.89 17.27 29.79
CA ILE A 287 -1.59 16.60 29.91
C ILE A 287 -0.96 17.02 31.23
N ALA A 288 -0.55 16.04 32.04
CA ALA A 288 -0.02 16.22 33.39
C ALA A 288 1.45 16.65 33.44
N HIS A 289 2.10 16.73 32.29
CA HIS A 289 3.50 17.09 32.10
C HIS A 289 3.66 18.27 31.14
N GLN A 290 4.77 18.98 31.24
CA GLN A 290 5.14 20.10 30.41
C GLN A 290 5.63 19.65 29.04
N ARG A 291 5.68 20.60 28.12
CA ARG A 291 6.26 20.41 26.80
C ARG A 291 7.79 20.49 26.89
N GLY A 292 8.46 19.58 26.20
CA GLY A 292 9.92 19.53 26.05
C GLY A 292 10.40 20.17 24.74
N GLU A 293 11.67 19.93 24.39
CA GLU A 293 12.26 20.42 23.15
C GLU A 293 11.70 19.66 21.94
N ILE A 294 10.92 20.34 21.11
CA ILE A 294 10.41 19.77 19.86
C ILE A 294 11.56 19.65 18.86
N ALA A 295 11.78 18.43 18.36
CA ALA A 295 12.69 18.16 17.26
C ALA A 295 12.07 18.59 15.93
N TYR A 296 10.86 18.12 15.66
CA TYR A 296 10.04 18.49 14.52
C TYR A 296 8.57 18.12 14.76
N SER A 297 7.69 18.65 13.92
CA SER A 297 6.24 18.39 13.97
C SER A 297 5.78 17.68 12.70
N PHE A 298 4.69 16.92 12.81
CA PHE A 298 4.05 16.23 11.70
C PHE A 298 2.53 16.36 11.77
N PRO A 299 1.83 16.38 10.62
CA PRO A 299 0.37 16.44 10.59
C PRO A 299 -0.26 15.18 11.21
N ALA A 300 -1.30 15.38 12.02
CA ALA A 300 -2.01 14.29 12.68
C ALA A 300 -3.53 14.49 12.70
N PHE A 301 -4.25 13.37 12.89
CA PHE A 301 -5.71 13.38 12.96
C PHE A 301 -6.27 12.19 13.75
N THR A 302 -7.24 12.43 14.63
CA THR A 302 -8.01 11.34 15.28
C THR A 302 -9.50 11.59 15.12
N ARG A 303 -10.29 10.52 14.89
CA ARG A 303 -11.76 10.64 14.81
C ARG A 303 -12.36 11.21 16.10
N ALA A 304 -11.80 10.84 17.26
CA ALA A 304 -12.25 11.33 18.56
C ALA A 304 -12.15 12.86 18.70
N PHE A 305 -11.16 13.48 18.05
CA PHE A 305 -10.95 14.93 18.11
C PHE A 305 -11.64 15.69 16.98
N GLY A 306 -11.96 15.02 15.87
CA GLY A 306 -12.72 15.59 14.76
C GLY A 306 -12.01 16.68 13.94
N ARG A 307 -10.77 17.07 14.30
CA ARG A 307 -9.95 18.07 13.59
C ARG A 307 -8.49 17.62 13.47
N ALA A 308 -7.78 18.21 12.51
CA ALA A 308 -6.34 18.04 12.37
C ALA A 308 -5.59 18.82 13.45
N PHE A 309 -4.41 18.32 13.83
CA PHE A 309 -3.49 18.93 14.79
C PHE A 309 -2.06 18.53 14.44
N ASP A 310 -1.09 19.19 15.07
CA ASP A 310 0.32 18.82 14.93
C ASP A 310 0.69 17.80 16.01
N GLY A 311 1.24 16.68 15.59
CA GLY A 311 2.00 15.78 16.44
C GLY A 311 3.46 16.22 16.50
N HIS A 312 4.17 15.81 17.55
CA HIS A 312 5.56 16.21 17.77
C HIS A 312 6.46 15.03 18.10
N THR A 313 7.67 15.07 17.54
CA THR A 313 8.80 14.27 17.99
C THR A 313 9.72 15.16 18.81
N TYR A 314 10.23 14.65 19.92
CA TYR A 314 11.05 15.42 20.85
C TYR A 314 12.51 15.00 20.78
N ARG A 315 13.40 15.96 20.98
CA ARG A 315 14.85 15.75 21.01
C ARG A 315 15.34 15.81 22.43
N ALA A 316 16.17 14.85 22.82
CA ALA A 316 17.01 14.97 24.00
C ALA A 316 18.47 14.68 23.65
N ARG A 317 19.38 15.46 24.24
CA ARG A 317 20.82 15.32 24.06
C ARG A 317 21.48 15.03 25.39
N VAL A 318 22.30 14.00 25.42
CA VAL A 318 23.12 13.64 26.58
C VAL A 318 24.58 13.71 26.17
N GLU A 319 25.34 14.56 26.87
CA GLU A 319 26.78 14.69 26.67
C GLU A 319 27.55 13.98 27.76
N PHE A 320 28.67 13.37 27.39
CA PHE A 320 29.48 12.57 28.27
C PHE A 320 30.94 12.56 27.76
N ALA A 321 31.93 12.52 28.65
CA ALA A 321 33.35 12.37 28.25
C ALA A 321 33.56 11.25 27.20
N PRO A 322 34.45 11.40 26.20
CA PRO A 322 34.64 10.39 25.16
C PRO A 322 34.89 8.98 25.71
N ARG A 323 34.15 7.98 25.20
CA ARG A 323 34.27 6.58 25.62
C ARG A 323 33.89 5.62 24.48
N GLU A 324 34.45 4.42 24.51
CA GLU A 324 34.11 3.36 23.54
C GLU A 324 32.81 2.66 23.94
N ILE A 325 31.80 2.79 23.08
CA ILE A 325 30.49 2.15 23.19
C ILE A 325 30.44 0.96 22.24
N VAL A 326 29.88 -0.15 22.72
CA VAL A 326 29.69 -1.40 21.96
C VAL A 326 28.23 -1.82 21.86
N GLY A 327 27.32 -1.11 22.51
CA GLY A 327 25.89 -1.38 22.41
C GLY A 327 25.04 -0.28 23.02
N VAL A 328 23.83 -0.13 22.49
CA VAL A 328 22.83 0.85 22.95
C VAL A 328 21.46 0.20 22.96
N ASN A 329 20.83 0.17 24.13
CA ASN A 329 19.48 -0.35 24.29
C ASN A 329 18.58 0.73 24.88
N VAL A 330 17.28 0.63 24.67
CA VAL A 330 16.29 1.45 25.36
C VAL A 330 15.36 0.53 26.13
N ARG A 331 15.36 0.61 27.46
CA ARG A 331 14.41 -0.13 28.29
C ARG A 331 13.19 0.73 28.54
N SER A 332 12.01 0.27 28.11
CA SER A 332 10.75 0.95 28.41
C SER A 332 10.17 0.45 29.73
N PHE A 333 9.63 1.37 30.52
CA PHE A 333 8.90 1.09 31.76
C PHE A 333 7.40 1.39 31.64
N LEU A 334 6.94 1.81 30.46
CA LEU A 334 5.56 2.18 30.22
C LEU A 334 4.70 0.96 29.88
N LEU A 335 3.63 0.76 30.66
CA LEU A 335 2.51 -0.16 30.39
C LEU A 335 1.23 0.47 30.99
N PRO A 336 0.15 0.72 30.21
CA PRO A 336 -0.05 0.41 28.79
C PRO A 336 0.47 1.49 27.82
N ALA A 337 0.98 2.62 28.34
CA ALA A 337 1.59 3.67 27.53
C ALA A 337 2.81 3.12 26.75
N ARG A 338 3.20 3.79 25.67
CA ARG A 338 4.29 3.35 24.80
C ARG A 338 5.37 4.42 24.72
N LEU A 339 6.62 3.98 24.70
CA LEU A 339 7.77 4.81 24.33
C LEU A 339 8.15 4.45 22.90
N ILE A 340 8.11 5.43 22.00
CA ILE A 340 8.54 5.29 20.62
C ILE A 340 9.88 6.01 20.48
N VAL A 341 10.89 5.31 19.99
CA VAL A 341 12.18 5.90 19.63
C VAL A 341 12.35 5.78 18.12
N GLU A 342 12.44 6.92 17.45
CA GLU A 342 12.58 6.96 16.00
C GLU A 342 14.03 6.77 15.58
N ASN A 343 14.93 7.55 16.19
CA ASN A 343 16.35 7.55 15.87
C ASN A 343 17.17 7.86 17.12
N ILE A 344 18.39 7.33 17.13
CA ILE A 344 19.47 7.75 18.02
C ILE A 344 20.64 8.14 17.14
N PHE A 345 21.18 9.33 17.37
CA PHE A 345 22.40 9.81 16.73
C PHE A 345 23.51 9.88 17.76
N PHE A 346 24.72 9.51 17.36
CA PHE A 346 25.91 9.68 18.19
C PHE A 346 26.79 10.76 17.61
N THR A 347 27.39 11.55 18.49
CA THR A 347 28.46 12.47 18.12
C THR A 347 29.80 11.85 18.53
N ASP A 348 30.71 11.72 17.58
CA ASP A 348 32.05 11.22 17.81
C ASP A 348 32.99 12.29 18.41
N ALA A 349 34.25 11.92 18.63
CA ALA A 349 35.28 12.82 19.15
C ALA A 349 35.61 14.00 18.19
N PHE A 350 35.33 13.88 16.91
CA PHE A 350 35.56 14.87 15.86
C PHE A 350 34.33 15.73 15.55
N ASN A 351 33.27 15.60 16.36
CA ASN A 351 31.99 16.29 16.18
C ASN A 351 31.23 15.89 14.90
N GLN A 352 31.48 14.68 14.40
CA GLN A 352 30.67 14.06 13.35
C GLN A 352 29.49 13.32 13.98
N THR A 353 28.33 13.46 13.36
CA THR A 353 27.11 12.80 13.80
C THR A 353 26.85 11.58 12.93
N ILE A 354 26.64 10.42 13.55
CA ILE A 354 26.28 9.17 12.88
C ILE A 354 24.99 8.61 13.47
N SER A 355 24.08 8.15 12.63
CA SER A 355 22.87 7.46 13.10
C SER A 355 23.18 6.05 13.57
N LEU A 356 22.58 5.63 14.68
CA LEU A 356 22.60 4.24 15.15
C LEU A 356 22.01 3.30 14.09
N SER A 357 20.96 3.71 13.38
CA SER A 357 20.37 2.91 12.30
C SER A 357 21.43 2.59 11.24
N THR A 358 22.23 3.57 10.83
CA THR A 358 23.32 3.37 9.86
C THR A 358 24.39 2.42 10.41
N VAL A 359 24.80 2.56 11.67
CA VAL A 359 25.77 1.65 12.33
C VAL A 359 25.24 0.21 12.35
N MET A 360 23.93 0.05 12.50
CA MET A 360 23.24 -1.24 12.54
C MET A 360 22.81 -1.76 11.17
N GLY A 361 23.13 -1.05 10.08
CA GLY A 361 22.70 -1.41 8.74
C GLY A 361 21.18 -1.39 8.55
N LYS A 362 20.47 -0.50 9.26
CA LYS A 362 19.03 -0.23 9.22
C LYS A 362 18.74 1.13 8.58
N ASN A 363 17.49 1.36 8.21
CA ASN A 363 17.06 2.64 7.67
C ASN A 363 16.64 3.63 8.77
N ASN A 364 16.96 4.89 8.53
CA ASN A 364 16.49 6.06 9.27
C ASN A 364 15.06 6.38 8.86
N PHE A 365 14.13 6.26 9.81
CA PHE A 365 12.74 6.62 9.61
C PHE A 365 12.35 7.78 10.53
N SER A 366 11.54 8.69 10.02
CA SER A 366 10.90 9.75 10.81
C SER A 366 9.39 9.68 10.60
N VAL A 367 8.58 10.09 11.58
CA VAL A 367 7.13 10.17 11.39
C VAL A 367 6.81 11.30 10.41
N ALA A 368 5.93 11.03 9.45
CA ALA A 368 5.45 12.00 8.47
C ALA A 368 3.96 12.32 8.65
N TYR A 369 3.19 11.38 9.18
CA TYR A 369 1.78 11.58 9.54
C TYR A 369 1.31 10.49 10.47
N TRP A 370 0.35 10.82 11.34
CA TRP A 370 -0.25 9.85 12.24
C TRP A 370 -1.76 10.03 12.37
N SER A 371 -2.50 8.93 12.34
CA SER A 371 -3.91 8.91 12.70
C SER A 371 -4.30 7.69 13.53
N ASP A 372 -5.59 7.53 13.76
CA ASP A 372 -6.19 6.32 14.32
C ASP A 372 -6.24 5.13 13.34
N THR A 373 -5.85 5.33 12.08
CA THR A 373 -6.01 4.34 10.99
C THR A 373 -4.70 4.05 10.26
N VAL A 374 -3.72 4.96 10.29
CA VAL A 374 -2.41 4.78 9.66
C VAL A 374 -1.33 5.60 10.36
N ALA A 375 -0.13 5.03 10.48
CA ALA A 375 1.11 5.79 10.70
C ALA A 375 1.91 5.81 9.39
N VAL A 376 2.36 6.99 8.97
CA VAL A 376 3.19 7.19 7.77
C VAL A 376 4.59 7.55 8.23
N TRP A 377 5.58 6.77 7.82
CA TRP A 377 6.99 6.95 8.14
C TRP A 377 7.75 7.37 6.88
N LYS A 378 8.58 8.42 6.96
CA LYS A 378 9.49 8.87 5.90
C LYS A 378 10.82 8.14 6.04
N ASN A 379 11.19 7.36 5.04
CA ASN A 379 12.50 6.75 4.89
C ASN A 379 13.51 7.80 4.40
N LEU A 380 14.42 8.20 5.28
CA LEU A 380 15.42 9.22 4.97
C LEU A 380 16.53 8.69 4.06
N ASP A 381 16.71 7.36 4.01
CA ASP A 381 17.76 6.68 3.24
C ASP A 381 17.28 6.16 1.88
N ALA A 382 16.02 6.44 1.49
CA ALA A 382 15.50 6.04 0.19
C ALA A 382 16.35 6.61 -0.96
N LEU A 383 16.78 5.74 -1.87
CA LEU A 383 17.56 6.15 -3.04
C LEU A 383 16.68 6.89 -4.05
N PRO A 384 17.27 7.80 -4.85
CA PRO A 384 16.53 8.43 -5.94
C PRO A 384 16.04 7.38 -6.94
N ARG A 385 14.92 7.68 -7.61
CA ARG A 385 14.33 6.78 -8.63
C ARG A 385 15.28 6.50 -9.80
N VAL A 386 16.23 7.42 -10.05
CA VAL A 386 17.26 7.28 -11.05
C VAL A 386 18.61 7.66 -10.46
N PHE A 387 19.64 6.86 -10.73
CA PHE A 387 21.02 7.11 -10.32
C PHE A 387 22.01 6.51 -11.33
N ILE A 388 23.29 6.85 -11.18
CA ILE A 388 24.38 6.34 -12.02
C ILE A 388 25.27 5.46 -11.15
N ALA A 389 25.47 4.21 -11.58
CA ALA A 389 26.41 3.29 -10.96
C ALA A 389 27.66 3.16 -11.84
N HIS A 390 28.82 3.43 -11.27
CA HIS A 390 30.12 3.37 -11.98
C HIS A 390 30.84 2.03 -11.84
N ALA A 391 30.29 1.13 -11.04
CA ALA A 391 30.69 -0.27 -11.01
C ALA A 391 29.49 -1.17 -11.39
N ALA A 392 29.77 -2.20 -12.17
CA ALA A 392 28.78 -3.17 -12.61
C ALA A 392 29.34 -4.59 -12.52
N GLN A 393 28.57 -5.49 -11.89
CA GLN A 393 28.85 -6.92 -11.84
C GLN A 393 27.80 -7.67 -12.63
N VAL A 394 28.20 -8.71 -13.36
CA VAL A 394 27.25 -9.55 -14.11
C VAL A 394 27.04 -10.85 -13.36
N LEU A 395 25.83 -11.04 -12.81
CA LEU A 395 25.47 -12.20 -12.00
C LEU A 395 24.13 -12.77 -12.47
N ASN A 396 23.94 -14.08 -12.27
CA ASN A 396 22.61 -14.68 -12.37
C ASN A 396 21.73 -14.22 -11.21
N ASP A 397 20.42 -14.49 -11.29
CA ASP A 397 19.46 -13.91 -10.34
C ASP A 397 19.64 -14.40 -8.90
N ASP A 398 20.01 -15.67 -8.71
CA ASP A 398 20.20 -16.24 -7.38
C ASP A 398 21.43 -15.61 -6.69
N ALA A 399 22.52 -15.47 -7.43
CA ALA A 399 23.73 -14.78 -6.96
C ALA A 399 23.50 -13.28 -6.77
N ALA A 400 22.71 -12.65 -7.65
CA ALA A 400 22.33 -11.25 -7.50
C ALA A 400 21.52 -11.01 -6.23
N PHE A 401 20.51 -11.85 -5.94
CA PHE A 401 19.76 -11.74 -4.67
C PHE A 401 20.64 -11.92 -3.44
N ALA A 402 21.57 -12.89 -3.47
CA ALA A 402 22.51 -13.07 -2.37
C ALA A 402 23.37 -11.81 -2.18
N ARG A 403 23.94 -11.28 -3.27
CA ARG A 403 24.81 -10.11 -3.25
C ARG A 403 24.09 -8.85 -2.75
N LEU A 404 22.87 -8.58 -3.22
CA LEU A 404 22.07 -7.42 -2.80
C LEU A 404 21.65 -7.46 -1.32
N ARG A 405 21.70 -8.64 -0.69
CA ARG A 405 21.34 -8.84 0.72
C ARG A 405 22.54 -8.84 1.67
N GLU A 406 23.75 -8.77 1.14
CA GLU A 406 24.96 -8.66 1.96
C GLU A 406 24.95 -7.36 2.75
N SER A 407 25.35 -7.43 4.02
CA SER A 407 25.49 -6.24 4.86
C SER A 407 26.56 -5.32 4.29
N GLY A 408 26.28 -4.01 4.24
CA GLY A 408 27.18 -3.02 3.64
C GLY A 408 27.19 -3.00 2.11
N PHE A 409 26.24 -3.67 1.44
CA PHE A 409 26.06 -3.49 0.01
C PHE A 409 25.47 -2.10 -0.32
N HIS A 410 26.13 -1.39 -1.25
CA HIS A 410 25.78 -0.04 -1.70
C HIS A 410 25.26 -0.09 -3.15
N PRO A 411 23.94 -0.31 -3.35
CA PRO A 411 23.36 -0.46 -4.69
C PRO A 411 23.48 0.81 -5.55
N GLU A 412 23.64 1.99 -4.94
CA GLU A 412 23.90 3.24 -5.65
C GLU A 412 25.28 3.32 -6.29
N ARG A 413 26.23 2.47 -5.85
CA ARG A 413 27.61 2.44 -6.35
C ARG A 413 27.85 1.28 -7.32
N VAL A 414 27.32 0.10 -6.99
CA VAL A 414 27.52 -1.13 -7.73
C VAL A 414 26.18 -1.67 -8.21
N VAL A 415 25.96 -1.68 -9.52
CA VAL A 415 24.78 -2.32 -10.13
C VAL A 415 25.06 -3.79 -10.42
N ILE A 416 24.09 -4.67 -10.13
CA ILE A 416 24.16 -6.08 -10.51
C ILE A 416 23.33 -6.31 -11.77
N LEU A 417 23.98 -6.59 -12.90
CA LEU A 417 23.33 -6.81 -14.18
C LEU A 417 23.11 -8.30 -14.43
N ALA A 418 21.97 -8.65 -15.03
CA ALA A 418 21.72 -10.02 -15.51
C ALA A 418 22.56 -10.37 -16.75
N ASP A 419 22.88 -9.35 -17.56
CA ASP A 419 23.63 -9.39 -18.80
C ASP A 419 24.28 -8.02 -19.06
N GLY A 420 25.29 -7.97 -19.92
CA GLY A 420 26.01 -6.72 -20.23
C GLY A 420 27.52 -6.84 -20.00
N THR A 421 28.18 -5.69 -19.83
CA THR A 421 29.63 -5.62 -19.66
C THR A 421 29.93 -5.22 -18.23
N PRO A 422 30.78 -5.97 -17.50
CA PRO A 422 31.22 -5.55 -16.18
C PRO A 422 31.98 -4.22 -16.30
N LEU A 423 31.82 -3.38 -15.29
CA LEU A 423 32.47 -2.08 -15.20
C LEU A 423 33.08 -1.97 -13.80
N ASN A 424 34.27 -1.41 -13.69
CA ASN A 424 34.81 -1.08 -12.39
C ASN A 424 35.53 0.27 -12.48
N ASN A 425 34.97 1.25 -11.79
CA ASN A 425 35.59 2.54 -11.62
C ASN A 425 35.44 2.94 -10.15
N ASP A 426 36.58 3.04 -9.47
CA ASP A 426 36.66 3.18 -8.02
C ASP A 426 36.73 4.66 -7.58
N ASP A 427 36.44 5.59 -8.49
CA ASP A 427 36.47 7.03 -8.21
C ASP A 427 35.21 7.45 -7.44
N GLU A 428 35.37 7.75 -6.15
CA GLU A 428 34.29 8.16 -5.27
C GLU A 428 33.95 9.66 -5.35
N ASN A 429 34.74 10.45 -6.09
CA ASN A 429 34.62 11.92 -6.14
C ASN A 429 33.94 12.46 -7.40
N LEU A 430 33.08 11.66 -8.03
CA LEU A 430 32.42 12.03 -9.28
C LEU A 430 31.29 13.04 -9.05
N GLN A 431 31.25 14.10 -9.86
CA GLN A 431 30.22 15.15 -9.79
C GLN A 431 29.12 14.94 -10.84
N ASP A 432 28.41 13.83 -10.71
CA ASP A 432 27.35 13.46 -11.63
C ASP A 432 26.06 14.24 -11.38
N GLN A 433 25.37 14.60 -12.47
CA GLN A 433 24.05 15.22 -12.43
C GLN A 433 23.08 14.33 -13.19
N ILE A 434 21.97 13.97 -12.57
CA ILE A 434 20.93 13.16 -13.22
C ILE A 434 19.55 13.57 -12.72
N ARG A 435 18.60 13.66 -13.64
CA ARG A 435 17.20 13.95 -13.30
C ARG A 435 16.24 13.38 -14.33
N ILE A 436 15.06 13.01 -13.86
CA ILE A 436 13.92 12.67 -14.73
C ILE A 436 13.32 13.98 -15.24
N THR A 437 13.31 14.19 -16.56
CA THR A 437 12.71 15.37 -17.20
C THR A 437 11.25 15.14 -17.57
N ARG A 438 10.86 13.87 -17.80
CA ARG A 438 9.47 13.47 -18.08
C ARG A 438 9.18 12.10 -17.48
N ALA A 439 8.07 12.00 -16.76
CA ALA A 439 7.62 10.74 -16.15
C ALA A 439 6.16 10.46 -16.53
N GLU A 440 5.95 9.58 -17.50
CA GLU A 440 4.64 9.10 -17.93
C GLU A 440 4.57 7.57 -17.86
N ASN A 441 3.35 7.02 -17.93
CA ASN A 441 3.12 5.59 -17.81
C ASN A 441 3.83 4.77 -18.91
N THR A 442 3.96 5.33 -20.11
CA THR A 442 4.55 4.67 -21.27
C THR A 442 5.85 5.31 -21.75
N ARG A 443 6.34 6.36 -21.07
CA ARG A 443 7.51 7.12 -21.50
C ARG A 443 8.23 7.76 -20.31
N VAL A 444 9.53 7.54 -20.19
CA VAL A 444 10.37 8.19 -19.18
C VAL A 444 11.56 8.82 -19.88
N GLU A 445 11.77 10.11 -19.68
CA GLU A 445 12.93 10.84 -20.19
C GLU A 445 13.84 11.25 -19.03
N ILE A 446 15.14 11.05 -19.21
CA ILE A 446 16.17 11.33 -18.21
C ILE A 446 17.25 12.17 -18.89
N ALA A 447 17.62 13.27 -18.26
CA ALA A 447 18.78 14.06 -18.65
C ALA A 447 19.89 13.83 -17.61
N LEU A 448 21.10 13.59 -18.09
CA LEU A 448 22.27 13.44 -17.23
C LEU A 448 23.52 14.11 -17.79
N THR A 449 24.47 14.35 -16.91
CA THR A 449 25.87 14.65 -17.21
C THR A 449 26.72 13.83 -16.25
N THR A 450 27.61 13.03 -16.79
CA THR A 450 28.46 12.13 -16.01
C THR A 450 29.93 12.30 -16.36
N GLU A 451 30.79 12.24 -15.35
CA GLU A 451 32.24 12.41 -15.53
C GLU A 451 32.91 11.13 -16.04
N ARG A 452 32.24 9.98 -15.99
CA ARG A 452 32.78 8.68 -16.34
C ARG A 452 31.72 7.78 -16.97
N ALA A 453 32.16 6.76 -17.69
CA ALA A 453 31.24 5.71 -18.13
C ALA A 453 30.55 5.06 -16.92
N GLY A 454 29.31 4.64 -17.10
CA GLY A 454 28.47 4.13 -16.03
C GLY A 454 27.19 3.49 -16.55
N TYR A 455 26.43 2.93 -15.63
CA TYR A 455 25.08 2.44 -15.88
C TYR A 455 24.07 3.36 -15.22
N VAL A 456 23.16 3.92 -16.02
CA VAL A 456 22.02 4.65 -15.51
C VAL A 456 20.95 3.64 -15.13
N VAL A 457 20.69 3.52 -13.83
CA VAL A 457 19.67 2.66 -13.27
C VAL A 457 18.39 3.48 -13.09
N LEU A 458 17.29 2.99 -13.65
CA LEU A 458 15.94 3.48 -13.39
C LEU A 458 15.23 2.44 -12.53
N ALA A 459 14.87 2.81 -11.31
CA ALA A 459 14.20 1.98 -10.31
C ALA A 459 12.74 1.64 -10.67
N ASP A 460 12.45 1.42 -11.95
CA ASP A 460 11.18 0.92 -12.44
C ASP A 460 11.35 -0.52 -12.92
N ALA A 461 10.28 -1.31 -12.82
CA ALA A 461 10.26 -2.69 -13.24
C ALA A 461 10.78 -2.87 -14.68
N TRP A 462 11.73 -3.78 -14.85
CA TRP A 462 12.06 -4.33 -16.15
C TRP A 462 10.89 -5.18 -16.66
N TYR A 463 10.42 -4.89 -17.87
CA TYR A 463 9.30 -5.61 -18.48
C TYR A 463 9.48 -5.68 -20.01
N PRO A 464 9.19 -6.82 -20.67
CA PRO A 464 9.27 -6.94 -22.12
C PRO A 464 8.38 -5.94 -22.85
N GLY A 465 8.93 -5.24 -23.84
CA GLY A 465 8.23 -4.21 -24.61
C GLY A 465 8.70 -2.79 -24.31
N TRP A 466 9.47 -2.58 -23.24
CA TRP A 466 10.25 -1.35 -23.10
C TRP A 466 11.42 -1.34 -24.08
N ILE A 467 11.64 -0.20 -24.71
CA ILE A 467 12.81 0.10 -25.54
C ILE A 467 13.48 1.35 -24.98
N ALA A 468 14.79 1.49 -25.20
CA ALA A 468 15.54 2.66 -24.78
C ALA A 468 16.33 3.26 -25.94
N THR A 469 16.53 4.57 -25.88
CA THR A 469 17.51 5.29 -26.69
C THR A 469 18.41 6.13 -25.81
N VAL A 470 19.68 6.24 -26.18
CA VAL A 470 20.64 7.19 -25.63
C VAL A 470 20.98 8.15 -26.77
N ASP A 471 20.67 9.43 -26.60
CA ASP A 471 20.85 10.47 -27.64
C ASP A 471 20.20 10.12 -28.98
N GLY A 472 19.03 9.45 -28.94
CA GLY A 472 18.27 9.00 -30.11
C GLY A 472 18.79 7.72 -30.76
N ILE A 473 19.89 7.14 -30.28
CA ILE A 473 20.43 5.87 -30.75
C ILE A 473 19.82 4.74 -29.91
N ALA A 474 19.34 3.68 -30.57
CA ALA A 474 18.76 2.53 -29.88
C ALA A 474 19.81 1.81 -29.01
N THR A 475 19.50 1.65 -27.73
CA THR A 475 20.41 1.08 -26.72
C THR A 475 19.71 -0.07 -25.98
N PRO A 476 20.38 -1.22 -25.79
CA PRO A 476 19.82 -2.33 -25.02
C PRO A 476 19.47 -1.91 -23.58
N ILE A 477 18.31 -2.37 -23.10
CA ILE A 477 17.94 -2.27 -21.69
C ILE A 477 18.40 -3.53 -20.97
N TYR A 478 19.30 -3.36 -20.02
CA TYR A 478 19.76 -4.43 -19.14
C TYR A 478 18.84 -4.54 -17.93
N ARG A 479 18.70 -5.76 -17.42
CA ARG A 479 18.01 -5.98 -16.15
C ARG A 479 19.02 -5.78 -15.02
N ALA A 480 18.77 -4.77 -14.19
CA ALA A 480 19.60 -4.38 -13.05
C ALA A 480 18.96 -4.81 -11.74
N ASP A 481 19.78 -5.23 -10.79
CA ASP A 481 19.44 -5.58 -9.40
C ASP A 481 18.18 -6.47 -9.34
N VAL A 482 18.17 -7.49 -10.20
CA VAL A 482 17.09 -8.47 -10.43
C VAL A 482 15.81 -7.92 -11.05
N PHE A 483 15.45 -6.66 -10.80
CA PHE A 483 14.11 -6.15 -11.08
C PHE A 483 14.07 -4.86 -11.90
N PHE A 484 15.10 -4.04 -11.87
CA PHE A 484 15.11 -2.69 -12.46
C PHE A 484 15.68 -2.65 -13.87
N ARG A 485 15.59 -1.47 -14.49
CA ARG A 485 16.09 -1.20 -15.85
C ARG A 485 17.40 -0.44 -15.75
N ALA A 486 18.39 -0.83 -16.56
CA ALA A 486 19.61 -0.06 -16.72
C ALA A 486 19.99 0.11 -18.19
N VAL A 487 20.66 1.23 -18.49
CA VAL A 487 21.30 1.48 -19.79
C VAL A 487 22.73 1.99 -19.56
N PRO A 488 23.69 1.58 -20.40
CA PRO A 488 25.04 2.10 -20.33
C PRO A 488 25.08 3.52 -20.91
N VAL A 489 25.93 4.35 -20.31
CA VAL A 489 26.28 5.68 -20.80
C VAL A 489 27.79 5.85 -20.77
N GLU A 490 28.30 6.63 -21.71
CA GLU A 490 29.71 7.05 -21.72
C GLU A 490 29.88 8.33 -20.89
N GLN A 491 31.13 8.78 -20.75
CA GLN A 491 31.41 10.08 -20.17
C GLN A 491 30.78 11.20 -21.03
N GLY A 492 30.05 12.13 -20.40
CA GLY A 492 29.48 13.29 -21.06
C GLY A 492 28.03 13.57 -20.68
N ALA A 493 27.40 14.44 -21.47
CA ALA A 493 25.99 14.80 -21.32
C ALA A 493 25.13 13.93 -22.25
N HIS A 494 24.08 13.33 -21.69
CA HIS A 494 23.22 12.39 -22.41
C HIS A 494 21.75 12.61 -22.11
N THR A 495 20.90 12.30 -23.09
CA THR A 495 19.45 12.16 -22.93
C THR A 495 19.04 10.71 -23.14
N ILE A 496 18.45 10.10 -22.12
CA ILE A 496 17.91 8.75 -22.19
C ILE A 496 16.39 8.83 -22.32
N VAL A 497 15.84 8.07 -23.26
CA VAL A 497 14.39 7.93 -23.42
C VAL A 497 14.02 6.46 -23.34
N PHE A 498 13.23 6.10 -22.33
CA PHE A 498 12.55 4.80 -22.24
C PHE A 498 11.12 4.93 -22.79
N GLU A 499 10.72 4.04 -23.69
CA GLU A 499 9.36 4.00 -24.24
C GLU A 499 8.78 2.59 -24.21
N TYR A 500 7.50 2.48 -23.84
CA TYR A 500 6.80 1.21 -23.81
C TYR A 500 6.06 0.97 -25.12
N GLN A 501 6.57 0.04 -25.93
CA GLN A 501 6.04 -0.33 -27.24
C GLN A 501 5.87 -1.87 -27.36
N PRO A 502 4.92 -2.48 -26.63
CA PRO A 502 4.75 -3.93 -26.62
C PRO A 502 4.24 -4.47 -27.96
N MET A 503 4.87 -5.54 -28.45
CA MET A 503 4.45 -6.21 -29.70
C MET A 503 3.02 -6.76 -29.64
N SER A 504 2.58 -7.21 -28.47
CA SER A 504 1.21 -7.72 -28.25
C SER A 504 0.14 -6.68 -28.56
N PHE A 505 0.37 -5.41 -28.22
CA PHE A 505 -0.55 -4.33 -28.54
C PHE A 505 -0.65 -4.10 -30.05
N ARG A 506 0.49 -4.04 -30.75
CA ARG A 506 0.53 -3.88 -32.22
C ARG A 506 -0.19 -5.01 -32.94
N VAL A 507 0.06 -6.25 -32.54
CA VAL A 507 -0.60 -7.45 -33.09
C VAL A 507 -2.10 -7.43 -32.77
N GLY A 508 -2.47 -7.09 -31.54
CA GLY A 508 -3.86 -6.96 -31.11
C GLY A 508 -4.63 -5.92 -31.93
N THR A 509 -4.07 -4.72 -32.12
CA THR A 509 -4.67 -3.67 -32.95
C THR A 509 -4.88 -4.13 -34.39
N LEU A 510 -3.89 -4.83 -34.97
CA LEU A 510 -4.01 -5.38 -36.33
C LEU A 510 -5.14 -6.42 -36.43
N ILE A 511 -5.21 -7.36 -35.49
CA ILE A 511 -6.26 -8.39 -35.45
C ILE A 511 -7.63 -7.74 -35.28
N SER A 512 -7.77 -6.76 -34.37
CA SER A 512 -9.03 -6.03 -34.17
C SER A 512 -9.45 -5.26 -35.42
N ALA A 513 -8.52 -4.60 -36.11
CA ALA A 513 -8.81 -3.90 -37.36
C ALA A 513 -9.29 -4.86 -38.46
N ILE A 514 -8.59 -5.99 -38.65
CA ILE A 514 -8.99 -7.03 -39.61
C ILE A 514 -10.38 -7.59 -39.26
N SER A 515 -10.64 -7.86 -37.98
CA SER A 515 -11.92 -8.39 -37.51
C SER A 515 -13.06 -7.41 -37.74
N LEU A 516 -12.82 -6.12 -37.50
CA LEU A 516 -13.79 -5.05 -37.76
C LEU A 516 -14.12 -4.93 -39.24
N ILE A 517 -13.09 -4.95 -40.12
CA ILE A 517 -13.26 -4.93 -41.57
C ILE A 517 -14.08 -6.15 -42.02
N ALA A 518 -13.74 -7.34 -41.54
CA ALA A 518 -14.48 -8.57 -41.87
C ALA A 518 -15.96 -8.49 -41.42
N ALA A 519 -16.22 -8.02 -40.20
CA ALA A 519 -17.58 -7.83 -39.69
C ALA A 519 -18.37 -6.79 -40.51
N SER A 520 -17.74 -5.68 -40.89
CA SER A 520 -18.35 -4.67 -41.77
C SER A 520 -18.68 -5.22 -43.15
N VAL A 521 -17.77 -6.00 -43.76
CA VAL A 521 -18.01 -6.63 -45.08
C VAL A 521 -19.17 -7.63 -45.01
N LEU A 522 -19.22 -8.47 -43.98
CA LEU A 522 -20.30 -9.45 -43.79
C LEU A 522 -21.65 -8.77 -43.59
N THR A 523 -21.73 -7.75 -42.74
CA THR A 523 -22.98 -7.01 -42.48
C THR A 523 -23.47 -6.25 -43.72
N LEU A 524 -22.58 -5.60 -44.48
CA LEU A 524 -22.92 -4.96 -45.75
C LEU A 524 -23.36 -5.97 -46.81
N GLY A 525 -22.71 -7.13 -46.89
CA GLY A 525 -23.09 -8.22 -47.78
C GLY A 525 -24.48 -8.79 -47.47
N MET A 526 -24.82 -8.96 -46.19
CA MET A 526 -26.15 -9.41 -45.75
C MET A 526 -27.24 -8.37 -46.07
N ARG A 527 -26.96 -7.08 -45.89
CA ARG A 527 -27.89 -5.99 -46.27
C ARG A 527 -28.17 -5.96 -47.77
N ARG A 528 -27.14 -6.12 -48.61
CA ARG A 528 -27.30 -6.21 -50.07
C ARG A 528 -28.15 -7.42 -50.48
N LYS A 529 -27.92 -8.60 -49.89
CA LYS A 529 -28.75 -9.79 -50.15
C LYS A 529 -30.21 -9.61 -49.73
N LYS A 530 -30.47 -8.90 -48.63
CA LYS A 530 -31.84 -8.61 -48.18
C LYS A 530 -32.57 -7.67 -49.14
N ILE A 531 -31.92 -6.58 -49.59
CA ILE A 531 -32.50 -5.62 -50.54
C ILE A 531 -32.81 -6.29 -51.89
N VAL A 532 -31.89 -7.10 -52.43
CA VAL A 532 -32.10 -7.83 -53.69
C VAL A 532 -33.25 -8.84 -53.59
N ARG A 533 -33.48 -9.44 -52.41
CA ARG A 533 -34.59 -10.39 -52.17
C ARG A 533 -35.94 -9.71 -51.90
N GLU A 534 -35.94 -8.42 -51.59
CA GLU A 534 -37.16 -7.60 -51.41
C GLU A 534 -37.56 -6.83 -52.69
N THR A 535 -36.68 -6.78 -53.71
CA THR A 535 -36.89 -6.04 -54.97
C THR A 535 -36.99 -6.92 -56.22
N GLY A 536 -36.84 -8.24 -56.10
CA GLY A 536 -37.12 -9.22 -57.15
C GLY A 536 -38.09 -10.27 -56.62
#